data_AF-A0A242K3G2-F1
#
_entry.id   AF-A0A242K3G2-F1
#
_cell.length_a   1.000
_cell.length_b   1.000
_cell.length_c   1.000
_cell.angle_alpha   90.00
_cell.angle_beta   90.00
_cell.angle_gamma   90.00
#
_symmetry.space_group_name_H-M   'P 1'
#
loop_
_entity.id
_entity.type
_entity.pdbx_description
1 polymer ?
#
loop_
_entity_poly.entity_id
_entity_poly.type
_entity_poly.pdbx_seq_one_letter_code
_entity_poly.pdbx_strand_id
1 'polypeptide(L)'
;MFLLWYKGVFYLVIIIIGVLVIAMLAFFSYELIKRINLDRLPAENTKMQRKINVYRQQENSRLIVSMVVAIILISLFLLGILYHQYTLEQDNESLKTEVETLGSSKNVSVEEYKENSLKLADFSWGKIVESKDAAAKKNYELQLSREWQPFFGEISVTILKSASTNTLTVSVFSSSLANSGFTTAEKNVEKFVNELGNVPEVAMLDFNFTYRDKTNTLTKESMVYSKDDQNDGLKKVELT
;
A
#
# COMPACT_ATOMS: atom_id res chain seq x y z
N MET A 1 -21.52 -9.42 -12.76
CA MET A 1 -21.41 -10.83 -13.19
C MET A 1 -20.47 -11.01 -14.38
N PHE A 2 -20.60 -10.23 -15.46
CA PHE A 2 -19.71 -10.30 -16.65
C PHE A 2 -18.21 -10.02 -16.36
N LEU A 3 -17.89 -9.08 -15.47
CA LEU A 3 -16.50 -8.75 -15.11
C LEU A 3 -15.75 -9.87 -14.39
N LEU A 4 -16.44 -10.63 -13.53
CA LEU A 4 -15.85 -11.77 -12.81
C LEU A 4 -15.55 -12.94 -13.76
N TRP A 5 -16.42 -13.15 -14.75
CA TRP A 5 -16.20 -14.15 -15.80
C TRP A 5 -14.99 -13.78 -16.67
N TYR A 6 -14.87 -12.50 -17.05
CA TYR A 6 -13.73 -12.01 -17.84
C TYR A 6 -12.39 -12.15 -17.10
N LYS A 7 -12.32 -11.77 -15.82
CA LYS A 7 -11.11 -11.94 -15.00
C LYS A 7 -10.75 -13.43 -14.87
N GLY A 8 -11.73 -14.31 -14.66
CA GLY A 8 -11.50 -15.76 -14.59
C GLY A 8 -10.97 -16.37 -15.89
N VAL A 9 -11.52 -15.96 -17.04
CA VAL A 9 -11.04 -16.38 -18.37
C VAL A 9 -9.61 -15.89 -18.62
N PHE A 10 -9.29 -14.65 -18.23
CA PHE A 10 -7.95 -14.09 -18.38
C PHE A 10 -6.88 -14.87 -17.58
N TYR A 11 -7.16 -15.20 -16.31
CA TYR A 11 -6.25 -16.02 -15.51
C TYR A 11 -6.04 -17.42 -16.10
N LEU A 12 -7.10 -18.05 -16.61
CA LEU A 12 -6.98 -19.33 -17.32
C LEU A 12 -6.07 -19.22 -18.55
N VAL A 13 -6.21 -18.15 -19.34
CA VAL A 13 -5.36 -17.91 -20.52
C VAL A 13 -3.89 -17.72 -20.12
N ILE A 14 -3.59 -16.95 -19.06
CA ILE A 14 -2.22 -16.78 -18.55
C ILE A 14 -1.63 -18.11 -18.08
N ILE A 15 -2.40 -18.91 -17.33
CA ILE A 15 -1.94 -20.21 -16.84
C ILE A 15 -1.64 -21.15 -18.02
N ILE A 16 -2.52 -21.19 -19.02
CA ILE A 16 -2.33 -22.01 -20.23
C ILE A 16 -1.07 -21.59 -20.97
N ILE A 17 -0.86 -20.28 -21.19
CA ILE A 17 0.34 -19.76 -21.86
C ILE A 17 1.59 -20.07 -21.04
N GLY A 18 1.54 -19.92 -19.72
CA GLY A 18 2.66 -20.25 -18.82
C GLY A 18 3.05 -21.73 -18.89
N VAL A 19 2.08 -22.64 -18.89
CA VAL A 19 2.32 -24.07 -19.08
C VAL A 19 2.94 -24.35 -20.46
N LEU A 20 2.48 -23.66 -21.50
CA LEU A 20 3.01 -23.79 -22.86
C LEU A 20 4.47 -23.32 -22.95
N VAL A 21 4.82 -22.22 -22.27
CA VAL A 21 6.20 -21.71 -22.17
C VAL A 21 7.10 -22.71 -21.44
N ILE A 22 6.63 -23.30 -20.33
CA ILE A 22 7.39 -24.32 -19.58
C ILE A 22 7.61 -25.57 -20.44
N ALA A 23 6.59 -26.03 -21.17
CA ALA A 23 6.70 -27.16 -22.09
C ALA A 23 7.71 -26.89 -23.23
N MET A 24 7.72 -25.67 -23.78
CA MET A 24 8.71 -25.27 -24.78
C MET A 24 10.13 -25.21 -24.22
N LEU A 25 10.32 -24.72 -23.00
CA LEU A 25 11.64 -24.71 -22.36
C LEU A 25 12.15 -26.14 -22.12
N ALA A 26 11.28 -27.06 -21.70
CA ALA A 26 11.63 -28.47 -21.56
C ALA A 26 12.01 -29.09 -22.92
N PHE A 27 11.22 -28.85 -23.97
CA PHE A 27 11.51 -29.31 -25.33
C PHE A 27 12.86 -28.78 -25.84
N PHE A 28 13.15 -27.50 -25.62
CA PHE A 28 14.41 -26.87 -26.00
C PHE A 28 15.61 -27.46 -25.25
N SER A 29 15.46 -27.69 -23.93
CA SER A 29 16.51 -28.34 -23.13
C SER A 29 16.86 -29.75 -23.66
N TYR A 30 15.85 -30.47 -24.14
CA TYR A 30 16.01 -31.79 -24.74
C TYR A 30 16.74 -31.75 -26.10
N GLU A 31 16.43 -30.78 -26.97
CA GLU A 31 17.15 -30.61 -28.25
C GLU A 31 18.61 -30.19 -28.04
N LEU A 32 18.89 -29.35 -27.04
CA LEU A 32 20.27 -28.98 -26.66
C LEU A 32 21.08 -30.19 -26.19
N ILE A 33 20.49 -31.05 -25.34
CA ILE A 33 21.14 -32.27 -24.86
C ILE A 33 21.47 -33.21 -26.04
N LYS A 34 20.56 -33.36 -27.01
CA LYS A 34 20.83 -34.13 -28.22
C LYS A 34 22.01 -33.58 -29.02
N ARG A 35 22.07 -32.26 -29.20
CA ARG A 35 23.17 -31.60 -29.92
C ARG A 35 24.52 -31.84 -29.23
N ILE A 36 24.57 -31.68 -27.90
CA ILE A 36 25.78 -31.96 -27.12
C ILE A 36 26.23 -33.42 -27.26
N ASN A 37 25.28 -34.36 -27.32
CA ASN A 37 25.59 -35.77 -27.53
C ASN A 37 26.05 -36.07 -28.95
N LEU A 38 25.52 -35.37 -29.95
CA LEU A 38 25.94 -35.49 -31.36
C LEU A 38 27.38 -35.00 -31.56
N ASP A 39 27.77 -33.93 -30.87
CA ASP A 39 29.13 -33.36 -30.93
C ASP A 39 30.21 -34.27 -30.32
N ARG A 40 29.82 -35.29 -29.54
CA ARG A 40 30.73 -36.27 -28.91
C ARG A 40 31.05 -37.49 -29.79
N LEU A 41 30.43 -37.64 -30.95
CA LEU A 41 30.65 -38.80 -31.84
C LEU A 41 31.96 -38.61 -32.65
N PRO A 42 32.95 -39.51 -32.52
CA PRO A 42 34.19 -39.43 -33.29
C PRO A 42 33.92 -39.75 -34.77
N ALA A 43 34.27 -38.82 -35.67
CA ALA A 43 34.04 -38.97 -37.10
C ALA A 43 35.27 -39.57 -37.81
N GLU A 44 35.37 -40.89 -37.86
CA GLU A 44 36.51 -41.63 -38.43
C GLU A 44 36.62 -41.58 -39.97
N ASN A 45 35.59 -41.17 -40.73
CA ASN A 45 35.58 -41.25 -42.20
C ASN A 45 35.12 -39.94 -42.89
N THR A 46 35.81 -39.52 -43.96
CA THR A 46 35.58 -38.25 -44.70
C THR A 46 34.19 -38.16 -45.35
N LYS A 47 33.61 -39.29 -45.79
CA LYS A 47 32.22 -39.34 -46.29
C LYS A 47 31.20 -39.20 -45.15
N MET A 48 31.53 -39.72 -43.97
CA MET A 48 30.69 -39.63 -42.77
C MET A 48 30.70 -38.20 -42.23
N GLN A 49 31.85 -37.51 -42.28
CA GLN A 49 31.98 -36.09 -41.93
C GLN A 49 31.09 -35.18 -42.79
N ARG A 50 31.02 -35.40 -44.12
CA ARG A 50 30.12 -34.61 -44.99
C ARG A 50 28.64 -34.83 -44.64
N LYS A 51 28.22 -36.06 -44.36
CA LYS A 51 26.83 -36.34 -43.92
C LYS A 51 26.54 -35.71 -42.56
N ILE A 52 27.44 -35.86 -41.59
CA ILE A 52 27.31 -35.25 -40.25
C ILE A 52 27.19 -33.72 -40.34
N ASN A 53 27.95 -33.07 -41.23
CA ASN A 53 27.89 -31.61 -41.36
C ASN A 53 26.58 -31.11 -41.98
N VAL A 54 25.98 -31.87 -42.91
CA VAL A 54 24.64 -31.57 -43.46
C VAL A 54 23.56 -31.74 -42.40
N TYR A 55 23.60 -32.83 -41.62
CA TYR A 55 22.68 -33.03 -40.50
C TYR A 55 22.84 -31.92 -39.45
N ARG A 56 24.08 -31.52 -39.13
CA ARG A 56 24.37 -30.41 -38.22
C ARG A 56 23.77 -29.08 -38.71
N GLN A 57 23.87 -28.77 -40.00
CA GLN A 57 23.30 -27.54 -40.56
C GLN A 57 21.76 -27.53 -40.52
N GLN A 58 21.13 -28.68 -40.81
CA GLN A 58 19.68 -28.81 -40.78
C GLN A 58 19.13 -28.72 -39.34
N GLU A 59 19.81 -29.34 -38.37
CA GLU A 59 19.42 -29.32 -36.96
C GLU A 59 19.65 -27.93 -36.34
N ASN A 60 20.75 -27.25 -36.71
CA ASN A 60 21.01 -25.88 -36.28
C ASN A 60 19.97 -24.87 -36.82
N SER A 61 19.51 -25.06 -38.06
CA SER A 61 18.42 -24.25 -38.62
C SER A 61 17.12 -24.43 -37.85
N ARG A 62 16.75 -25.66 -37.49
CA ARG A 62 15.55 -25.94 -36.68
C ARG A 62 15.65 -25.32 -35.29
N LEU A 63 16.81 -25.45 -34.65
CA LEU A 63 17.06 -24.89 -33.32
C LEU A 63 16.94 -23.36 -33.33
N ILE A 64 17.55 -22.67 -34.30
CA ILE A 64 17.44 -21.21 -34.44
C ILE A 64 15.98 -20.77 -34.63
N VAL A 65 15.22 -21.45 -35.50
CA VAL A 65 13.80 -21.13 -35.71
C VAL A 65 13.00 -21.33 -34.42
N SER A 66 13.24 -22.42 -33.69
CA SER A 66 12.58 -22.68 -32.40
C SER A 66 12.90 -21.61 -31.36
N MET A 67 14.13 -21.10 -31.34
CA MET A 67 14.60 -20.06 -30.41
C MET A 67 13.92 -18.72 -30.68
N VAL A 68 13.77 -18.35 -31.96
CA VAL A 68 13.05 -17.13 -32.35
C VAL A 68 11.58 -17.21 -31.94
N VAL A 69 10.93 -18.35 -32.16
CA VAL A 69 9.53 -18.56 -31.75
C VAL A 69 9.37 -18.49 -30.22
N ALA A 70 10.29 -19.10 -29.46
CA ALA A 70 10.27 -19.04 -28.01
C ALA A 70 10.42 -17.61 -27.48
N ILE A 71 11.34 -16.81 -28.05
CA ILE A 71 11.54 -15.40 -27.67
C ILE A 71 10.28 -14.57 -27.94
N ILE A 72 9.61 -14.77 -29.09
CA ILE A 72 8.37 -14.08 -29.43
C ILE A 72 7.27 -14.43 -28.41
N LEU A 73 7.11 -15.70 -28.08
CA LEU A 73 6.09 -16.14 -27.11
C LEU A 73 6.34 -15.60 -25.71
N ILE A 74 7.60 -15.60 -25.25
CA ILE A 74 7.99 -15.00 -23.96
C ILE A 74 7.71 -13.48 -23.96
N SER A 75 8.00 -12.81 -25.07
CA SER A 75 7.73 -11.37 -25.20
C SER A 75 6.23 -11.06 -25.11
N LEU A 76 5.38 -11.85 -25.77
CA LEU A 76 3.92 -11.73 -25.66
C LEU A 76 3.41 -12.03 -24.25
N PHE A 77 4.00 -13.02 -23.57
CA PHE A 77 3.65 -13.34 -22.20
C PHE A 77 3.99 -12.20 -21.23
N LEU A 78 5.19 -11.61 -21.35
CA LEU A 78 5.60 -10.45 -20.55
C LEU A 78 4.69 -9.23 -20.80
N LEU A 79 4.31 -8.99 -22.06
CA LEU A 79 3.39 -7.91 -22.41
C LEU A 79 2.02 -8.11 -21.73
N GLY A 80 1.51 -9.34 -21.68
CA GLY A 80 0.26 -9.68 -20.98
C GLY A 80 0.32 -9.41 -19.47
N ILE A 81 1.46 -9.72 -18.82
CA ILE A 81 1.67 -9.42 -17.40
C ILE A 81 1.69 -7.91 -17.16
N LEU A 82 2.42 -7.15 -17.98
CA LEU A 82 2.52 -5.69 -17.85
C LEU A 82 1.16 -5.01 -18.05
N TYR A 83 0.38 -5.46 -19.03
CA TYR A 83 -0.97 -4.96 -19.26
C TYR A 83 -1.89 -5.23 -18.05
N HIS A 84 -1.77 -6.40 -17.43
CA HIS A 84 -2.53 -6.72 -16.23
C HIS A 84 -2.12 -5.84 -15.02
N GLN A 85 -0.83 -5.56 -14.85
CA GLN A 85 -0.37 -4.64 -13.81
C GLN A 85 -0.93 -3.23 -14.02
N TYR A 86 -0.90 -2.73 -15.25
CA TYR A 86 -1.43 -1.41 -15.60
C TYR A 86 -2.94 -1.30 -15.31
N THR A 87 -3.71 -2.32 -15.70
CA THR A 87 -5.17 -2.35 -15.43
C THR A 87 -5.48 -2.46 -13.93
N LEU A 88 -4.70 -3.21 -13.15
CA LEU A 88 -4.82 -3.25 -11.70
C LEU A 88 -4.51 -1.90 -11.04
N GLU A 89 -3.52 -1.18 -11.54
CA GLU A 89 -3.16 0.15 -11.04
C GLU A 89 -4.30 1.14 -11.29
N GLN A 90 -4.89 1.12 -12.48
CA GLN A 90 -6.04 1.95 -12.82
C GLN A 90 -7.29 1.59 -12.00
N ASP A 91 -7.56 0.29 -11.80
CA ASP A 91 -8.64 -0.19 -10.91
C ASP A 91 -8.40 0.31 -9.46
N ASN A 92 -7.16 0.32 -8.98
CA ASN A 92 -6.84 0.82 -7.64
C ASN A 92 -7.00 2.34 -7.50
N GLU A 93 -6.57 3.13 -8.50
CA GLU A 93 -6.75 4.58 -8.47
C GLU A 93 -8.22 4.98 -8.52
N SER A 94 -9.01 4.30 -9.33
CA SER A 94 -10.46 4.53 -9.41
C SER A 94 -11.16 4.16 -8.10
N LEU A 95 -10.81 3.03 -7.48
CA LEU A 95 -11.32 2.65 -6.15
C LEU A 95 -10.90 3.64 -5.06
N LYS A 96 -9.66 4.14 -5.10
CA LYS A 96 -9.21 5.18 -4.17
C LYS A 96 -10.05 6.45 -4.32
N THR A 97 -10.31 6.86 -5.55
CA THR A 97 -11.16 8.03 -5.84
C THR A 97 -12.62 7.80 -5.42
N GLU A 98 -13.15 6.59 -5.62
CA GLU A 98 -14.49 6.22 -5.18
C GLU A 98 -14.61 6.21 -3.65
N VAL A 99 -13.59 5.71 -2.94
CA VAL A 99 -13.54 5.78 -1.47
C VAL A 99 -13.46 7.23 -0.99
N GLU A 100 -12.63 8.08 -1.62
CA GLU A 100 -12.52 9.51 -1.27
C GLU A 100 -13.83 10.27 -1.51
N THR A 101 -14.54 9.96 -2.60
CA THR A 101 -15.82 10.60 -2.93
C THR A 101 -16.98 10.09 -2.06
N LEU A 102 -17.01 8.81 -1.73
CA LEU A 102 -18.00 8.24 -0.80
C LEU A 102 -17.75 8.68 0.65
N GLY A 103 -16.49 8.84 1.05
CA GLY A 103 -16.10 9.44 2.33
C GLY A 103 -16.54 10.90 2.43
N SER A 104 -16.32 11.67 1.35
CA SER A 104 -16.73 13.08 1.25
C SER A 104 -18.25 13.29 1.17
N SER A 105 -19.03 12.29 0.78
CA SER A 105 -20.48 12.41 0.56
C SER A 105 -21.34 12.12 1.81
N LYS A 106 -20.74 11.66 2.91
CA LYS A 106 -21.40 11.74 4.23
C LYS A 106 -21.07 13.11 4.80
N ASN A 107 -22.07 13.98 4.94
CA ASN A 107 -22.01 15.08 5.89
C ASN A 107 -21.87 14.46 7.29
N VAL A 108 -20.65 14.11 7.69
CA VAL A 108 -20.36 13.64 9.04
C VAL A 108 -20.56 14.85 9.93
N SER A 109 -21.74 14.92 10.56
CA SER A 109 -22.00 15.93 11.57
C SER A 109 -21.03 15.68 12.70
N VAL A 110 -20.08 16.60 12.89
CA VAL A 110 -19.14 16.55 14.00
C VAL A 110 -19.93 16.71 15.29
N GLU A 111 -19.83 15.71 16.17
CA GLU A 111 -20.48 15.72 17.47
C GLU A 111 -19.69 16.57 18.46
N GLU A 112 -20.38 17.17 19.43
CA GLU A 112 -19.70 17.89 20.52
C GLU A 112 -19.07 16.89 21.50
N TYR A 113 -17.79 17.07 21.76
CA TYR A 113 -17.05 16.27 22.73
C TYR A 113 -17.53 16.56 24.15
N LYS A 114 -17.95 15.51 24.84
CA LYS A 114 -18.22 15.52 26.28
C LYS A 114 -16.99 14.99 27.00
N GLU A 115 -16.61 15.64 28.10
CA GLU A 115 -15.46 15.23 28.92
C GLU A 115 -15.59 13.75 29.33
N ASN A 116 -14.47 13.01 29.27
CA ASN A 116 -14.37 11.58 29.57
C ASN A 116 -15.23 10.65 28.69
N SER A 117 -15.76 11.12 27.56
CA SER A 117 -16.55 10.25 26.66
C SER A 117 -15.71 9.17 26.00
N LEU A 118 -14.44 9.45 25.71
CA LEU A 118 -13.49 8.51 25.12
C LEU A 118 -12.64 7.76 26.14
N LYS A 119 -12.79 8.07 27.44
CA LYS A 119 -12.01 7.48 28.54
C LYS A 119 -10.52 7.39 28.20
N LEU A 120 -9.95 8.50 27.73
CA LEU A 120 -8.59 8.49 27.19
C LEU A 120 -7.56 8.12 28.26
N ALA A 121 -7.86 8.36 29.54
CA ALA A 121 -7.04 7.93 30.66
C ALA A 121 -7.03 6.40 30.89
N ASP A 122 -8.12 5.70 30.56
CA ASP A 122 -8.24 4.24 30.71
C ASP A 122 -7.60 3.47 29.54
N PHE A 123 -7.23 4.17 28.47
CA PHE A 123 -6.61 3.58 27.30
C PHE A 123 -5.18 3.11 27.59
N SER A 124 -4.77 2.00 26.97
CA SER A 124 -3.49 1.34 27.26
C SER A 124 -2.28 2.02 26.60
N TRP A 125 -2.04 3.30 26.89
CA TRP A 125 -0.91 4.07 26.33
C TRP A 125 0.45 3.43 26.59
N GLY A 126 0.68 2.89 27.80
CA GLY A 126 1.90 2.16 28.14
C GLY A 126 2.19 0.99 27.18
N LYS A 127 1.17 0.26 26.73
CA LYS A 127 1.35 -0.85 25.76
C LYS A 127 1.82 -0.37 24.39
N ILE A 128 1.46 0.85 23.99
CA ILE A 128 1.91 1.45 22.74
C ILE A 128 3.38 1.85 22.86
N VAL A 129 3.79 2.38 24.01
CA VAL A 129 5.19 2.71 24.29
C VAL A 129 6.05 1.44 24.32
N GLU A 130 5.55 0.37 24.93
CA GLU A 130 6.27 -0.92 25.05
C GLU A 130 6.31 -1.72 23.74
N SER A 131 5.31 -1.56 22.88
CA SER A 131 5.21 -2.28 21.62
C SER A 131 6.35 -1.93 20.67
N LYS A 132 7.12 -2.94 20.27
CA LYS A 132 8.09 -2.87 19.16
C LYS A 132 7.49 -3.33 17.83
N ASP A 133 6.30 -3.90 17.84
CA ASP A 133 5.63 -4.43 16.65
C ASP A 133 4.88 -3.32 15.91
N ALA A 134 5.22 -3.15 14.63
CA ALA A 134 4.61 -2.17 13.75
C ALA A 134 3.13 -2.52 13.46
N ALA A 135 2.76 -3.80 13.44
CA ALA A 135 1.38 -4.22 13.19
C ALA A 135 0.48 -3.88 14.39
N ALA A 136 0.94 -4.17 15.61
CA ALA A 136 0.25 -3.77 16.84
C ALA A 136 0.03 -2.25 16.90
N LYS A 137 1.05 -1.44 16.58
CA LYS A 137 0.94 0.03 16.54
C LYS A 137 -0.12 0.52 15.57
N LYS A 138 -0.14 -0.04 14.35
CA LYS A 138 -1.13 0.30 13.33
C LYS A 138 -2.56 -0.04 13.77
N ASN A 139 -2.75 -1.12 14.53
CA ASN A 139 -4.07 -1.47 15.07
C ASN A 139 -4.55 -0.44 16.09
N TYR A 140 -3.65 0.09 16.94
CA TYR A 140 -3.99 1.18 17.85
C TYR A 140 -4.32 2.47 17.11
N GLU A 141 -3.54 2.86 16.10
CA GLU A 141 -3.83 4.00 15.23
C GLU A 141 -5.22 3.90 14.58
N LEU A 142 -5.57 2.70 14.09
CA LEU A 142 -6.88 2.43 13.50
C LEU A 142 -8.01 2.47 14.54
N GLN A 143 -7.78 1.96 15.74
CA GLN A 143 -8.74 2.03 16.84
C GLN A 143 -9.04 3.48 17.22
N LEU A 144 -7.99 4.29 17.44
CA LEU A 144 -8.14 5.70 17.78
C LEU A 144 -8.83 6.48 16.65
N SER A 145 -8.44 6.25 15.40
CA SER A 145 -9.11 6.86 14.24
C SER A 145 -10.62 6.60 14.24
N ARG A 146 -11.06 5.37 14.53
CA ARG A 146 -12.49 5.01 14.57
C ARG A 146 -13.23 5.62 15.76
N GLU A 147 -12.61 5.59 16.93
CA GLU A 147 -13.23 6.11 18.16
C GLU A 147 -13.34 7.63 18.13
N TRP A 148 -12.37 8.32 17.54
CA TRP A 148 -12.31 9.78 17.49
C TRP A 148 -13.05 10.38 16.29
N GLN A 149 -13.38 9.54 15.29
CA GLN A 149 -14.10 9.93 14.08
C GLN A 149 -15.38 10.76 14.33
N PRO A 150 -16.24 10.46 15.32
CA PRO A 150 -17.44 11.27 15.59
C PRO A 150 -17.14 12.72 15.97
N PHE A 151 -15.97 12.99 16.57
CA PHE A 151 -15.63 14.30 17.15
C PHE A 151 -14.75 15.17 16.26
N PHE A 152 -14.08 14.56 15.29
CA PHE A 152 -13.15 15.26 14.38
C PHE A 152 -13.45 14.99 12.89
N GLY A 153 -14.50 14.22 12.57
CA GLY A 153 -14.82 13.79 11.22
C GLY A 153 -13.98 12.61 10.77
N GLU A 154 -13.88 12.40 9.45
CA GLU A 154 -13.01 11.35 8.92
C GLU A 154 -11.54 11.75 9.16
N ILE A 155 -10.88 11.00 10.04
CA ILE A 155 -9.52 11.29 10.48
C ILE A 155 -8.58 10.10 10.31
N SER A 156 -7.31 10.39 10.11
CA SER A 156 -6.21 9.44 10.24
C SER A 156 -5.36 9.82 11.46
N VAL A 157 -5.10 8.86 12.33
CA VAL A 157 -4.25 9.05 13.52
C VAL A 157 -2.92 8.37 13.27
N THR A 158 -1.83 9.10 13.48
CA THR A 158 -0.45 8.58 13.42
C THR A 158 0.18 8.76 14.79
N ILE A 159 0.73 7.70 15.35
CA ILE A 159 1.49 7.78 16.59
C ILE A 159 2.98 7.75 16.24
N LEU A 160 3.80 8.58 16.85
CA LEU A 160 5.25 8.56 16.73
C LEU A 160 5.84 8.37 18.12
N LYS A 161 6.77 7.42 18.26
CA LYS A 161 7.45 7.18 19.52
C LYS A 161 8.81 7.86 19.48
N SER A 162 9.10 8.70 20.48
CA SER A 162 10.43 9.24 20.69
C SER A 162 11.35 8.17 21.29
N ALA A 163 12.48 7.91 20.62
CA ALA A 163 13.46 6.92 21.08
C ALA A 163 14.24 7.37 22.32
N SER A 164 14.37 8.68 22.54
CA SER A 164 15.15 9.26 23.65
C SER A 164 14.35 9.38 24.94
N THR A 165 13.07 9.71 24.85
CA THR A 165 12.21 10.07 26.00
C THR A 165 11.14 9.03 26.32
N ASN A 166 10.98 7.98 25.48
CA ASN A 166 9.89 7.01 25.56
C ASN A 166 8.48 7.66 25.60
N THR A 167 8.36 8.87 25.06
CA THR A 167 7.08 9.57 24.94
C THR A 167 6.48 9.41 23.54
N LEU A 168 5.18 9.63 23.44
CA LEU A 168 4.39 9.55 22.23
C LEU A 168 4.04 10.94 21.72
N THR A 169 4.17 11.12 20.41
CA THR A 169 3.56 12.19 19.65
C THR A 169 2.36 11.60 18.92
N VAL A 170 1.18 12.20 19.06
CA VAL A 170 -0.02 11.76 18.33
C VAL A 170 -0.41 12.85 17.34
N SER A 171 -0.34 12.53 16.06
CA SER A 171 -0.76 13.40 14.97
C SER A 171 -2.11 12.96 14.43
N VAL A 172 -3.06 13.89 14.35
CA VAL A 172 -4.43 13.67 13.86
C VAL A 172 -4.62 14.48 12.59
N PHE A 173 -5.00 13.81 11.51
CA PHE A 173 -5.21 14.41 10.20
C PHE A 173 -6.67 14.27 9.82
N SER A 174 -7.40 15.39 9.68
CA SER A 174 -8.78 15.37 9.22
C SER A 174 -8.86 15.51 7.70
N SER A 175 -9.74 14.71 7.10
CA SER A 175 -10.21 14.92 5.73
C SER A 175 -11.23 16.08 5.71
N SER A 176 -11.56 16.56 4.51
CA SER A 176 -12.30 17.81 4.24
C SER A 176 -13.58 17.97 5.08
N LEU A 177 -13.52 18.80 6.13
CA LEU A 177 -14.68 19.21 6.94
C LEU A 177 -15.44 20.40 6.31
N ALA A 178 -16.71 20.56 6.67
CA ALA A 178 -17.41 21.84 6.47
C ALA A 178 -17.01 22.85 7.56
N ASN A 179 -17.11 24.16 7.29
CA ASN A 179 -16.77 25.22 8.25
C ASN A 179 -17.42 25.03 9.64
N SER A 180 -18.70 24.62 9.70
CA SER A 180 -19.40 24.34 10.97
C SER A 180 -18.84 23.12 11.71
N GLY A 181 -18.43 22.08 10.97
CA GLY A 181 -17.75 20.91 11.52
C GLY A 181 -16.38 21.28 12.09
N PHE A 182 -15.62 22.13 11.37
CA PHE A 182 -14.33 22.64 11.85
C PHE A 182 -14.47 23.43 13.15
N THR A 183 -15.40 24.39 13.25
CA THR A 183 -15.61 25.16 14.49
C THR A 183 -16.01 24.27 15.69
N THR A 184 -16.69 23.14 15.44
CA THR A 184 -17.03 22.19 16.49
C THR A 184 -15.82 21.33 16.86
N ALA A 185 -15.07 20.85 15.88
CA ALA A 185 -13.84 20.09 16.06
C ALA A 185 -12.77 20.91 16.82
N GLU A 186 -12.61 22.19 16.50
CA GLU A 186 -11.71 23.12 17.20
C GLU A 186 -12.03 23.20 18.69
N LYS A 187 -13.31 23.36 19.05
CA LYS A 187 -13.73 23.34 20.46
C LYS A 187 -13.51 21.99 21.13
N ASN A 188 -13.65 20.91 20.37
CA ASN A 188 -13.38 19.56 20.86
C ASN A 188 -11.89 19.36 21.16
N VAL A 189 -10.99 19.95 20.35
CA VAL A 189 -9.54 19.87 20.56
C VAL A 189 -9.17 20.36 21.95
N GLU A 190 -9.67 21.51 22.40
CA GLU A 190 -9.33 22.05 23.72
C GLU A 190 -9.70 21.10 24.86
N LYS A 191 -10.92 20.58 24.85
CA LYS A 191 -11.40 19.61 25.86
C LYS A 191 -10.59 18.30 25.79
N PHE A 192 -10.27 17.86 24.59
CA PHE A 192 -9.55 16.62 24.33
C PHE A 192 -8.07 16.70 24.75
N VAL A 193 -7.41 17.84 24.48
CA VAL A 193 -6.05 18.13 24.92
C VAL A 193 -5.97 18.18 26.45
N ASN A 194 -6.98 18.77 27.12
CA ASN A 194 -7.02 18.79 28.59
C ASN A 194 -7.13 17.39 29.19
N GLU A 195 -7.91 16.49 28.58
CA GLU A 195 -8.02 15.10 29.04
C GLU A 195 -6.72 14.32 28.80
N LEU A 196 -6.12 14.44 27.61
CA LEU A 196 -4.83 13.82 27.27
C LEU A 196 -3.64 14.42 28.00
N GLY A 197 -3.74 15.66 28.47
CA GLY A 197 -2.71 16.29 29.30
C GLY A 197 -2.41 15.49 30.57
N ASN A 198 -3.39 14.72 31.07
CA ASN A 198 -3.22 13.85 32.23
C ASN A 198 -2.54 12.50 31.91
N VAL A 199 -2.28 12.20 30.63
CA VAL A 199 -1.60 10.97 30.20
C VAL A 199 -0.09 11.22 30.17
N PRO A 200 0.70 10.58 31.06
CA PRO A 200 2.13 10.87 31.18
C PRO A 200 2.91 10.51 29.91
N GLU A 201 2.50 9.46 29.19
CA GLU A 201 3.16 8.96 27.99
C GLU A 201 3.03 9.89 26.76
N VAL A 202 2.01 10.74 26.70
CA VAL A 202 1.75 11.61 25.54
C VAL A 202 2.44 12.96 25.75
N ALA A 203 3.46 13.25 24.95
CA ALA A 203 4.24 14.50 25.06
C ALA A 203 3.81 15.59 24.07
N MET A 204 3.29 15.19 22.90
CA MET A 204 2.88 16.14 21.88
C MET A 204 1.62 15.66 21.16
N LEU A 205 0.71 16.59 20.89
CA LEU A 205 -0.46 16.40 20.04
C LEU A 205 -0.36 17.36 18.85
N ASP A 206 -0.61 16.88 17.66
CA ASP A 206 -0.56 17.66 16.43
C ASP A 206 -1.83 17.42 15.63
N PHE A 207 -2.68 18.43 15.54
CA PHE A 207 -3.92 18.37 14.78
C PHE A 207 -3.76 19.12 13.46
N ASN A 208 -4.02 18.45 12.35
CA ASN A 208 -4.01 19.03 11.02
C ASN A 208 -5.41 18.89 10.41
N PHE A 209 -6.16 19.99 10.40
CA PHE A 209 -7.49 20.04 9.83
C PHE A 209 -7.44 20.53 8.40
N THR A 210 -8.16 19.83 7.52
CA THR A 210 -8.51 20.34 6.19
C THR A 210 -10.01 20.61 6.19
N TYR A 211 -10.42 21.83 5.88
CA TYR A 211 -11.84 22.21 5.88
C TYR A 211 -12.17 23.20 4.76
N ARG A 212 -13.45 23.28 4.41
CA ARG A 212 -13.97 24.31 3.50
C ARG A 212 -14.43 25.52 4.28
N ASP A 213 -13.87 26.67 3.96
CA ASP A 213 -14.21 27.94 4.59
C ASP A 213 -15.59 28.46 4.12
N LYS A 214 -15.99 29.64 4.60
CA LYS A 214 -17.27 30.27 4.21
C LYS A 214 -17.35 30.62 2.72
N THR A 215 -16.21 30.73 2.04
CA THR A 215 -16.12 30.98 0.60
C THR A 215 -16.03 29.70 -0.23
N ASN A 216 -16.18 28.53 0.42
CA ASN A 216 -16.08 27.19 -0.17
C ASN A 216 -14.70 26.89 -0.78
N THR A 217 -13.66 27.57 -0.29
CA THR A 217 -12.26 27.29 -0.59
C THR A 217 -11.69 26.32 0.43
N LEU A 218 -10.76 25.47 -0.01
CA LEU A 218 -10.13 24.48 0.85
C LEU A 218 -9.01 25.15 1.66
N THR A 219 -9.16 25.16 2.98
CA THR A 219 -8.22 25.74 3.93
C THR A 219 -7.64 24.64 4.81
N LYS A 220 -6.39 24.85 5.25
CA LYS A 220 -5.70 23.98 6.20
C LYS A 220 -5.36 24.77 7.45
N GLU A 221 -5.59 24.15 8.61
CA GLU A 221 -5.22 24.71 9.90
C GLU A 221 -4.53 23.65 10.74
N SER A 222 -3.43 24.03 11.39
CA SER A 222 -2.63 23.16 12.23
C SER A 222 -2.61 23.69 13.66
N MET A 223 -2.85 22.80 14.63
CA MET A 223 -2.85 23.10 16.05
C MET A 223 -1.93 22.10 16.76
N VAL A 224 -0.80 22.60 17.25
CA VAL A 224 0.20 21.77 17.94
C VAL A 224 0.16 22.09 19.43
N TYR A 225 0.19 21.05 20.25
CA TYR A 225 0.25 21.13 21.71
C TYR A 225 1.40 20.26 22.21
N SER A 226 2.22 20.78 23.11
CA SER A 226 3.32 20.04 23.71
C SER A 226 3.41 20.28 25.21
N LYS A 227 4.02 19.34 25.92
CA LYS A 227 4.42 19.50 27.32
C LYS A 227 5.92 19.31 27.44
N ASP A 228 6.56 20.14 28.27
CA ASP A 228 8.01 20.07 28.50
C ASP A 228 8.36 19.00 29.55
N ASP A 229 7.45 18.70 30.46
CA ASP A 229 7.60 17.67 31.51
C ASP A 229 6.35 16.78 31.59
N GLN A 230 6.50 15.54 32.10
CA GLN A 230 5.43 14.55 32.21
C GLN A 230 4.31 14.96 33.16
N ASN A 231 4.60 15.85 34.11
CA ASN A 231 3.65 16.39 35.09
C ASN A 231 3.01 17.72 34.65
N ASP A 232 3.44 18.30 33.54
CA ASP A 232 2.92 19.56 33.03
C ASP A 232 1.77 19.31 32.05
N GLY A 233 0.76 20.20 32.04
CA GLY A 233 -0.32 20.14 31.07
C GLY A 233 0.18 20.45 29.64
N LEU A 234 -0.50 19.91 28.63
CA LEU A 234 -0.24 20.21 27.22
C LEU A 234 -0.60 21.69 26.93
N LYS A 235 0.39 22.47 26.46
CA LYS A 235 0.22 23.89 26.11
C LYS A 235 0.27 24.06 24.59
N LYS A 236 -0.55 24.98 24.06
CA LYS A 236 -0.58 25.30 22.63
C LYS A 236 0.77 25.91 22.23
N VAL A 237 1.37 25.38 21.17
CA VAL A 237 2.58 25.92 20.54
C VAL A 237 2.13 26.88 19.45
N GLU A 238 2.52 28.16 19.59
CA GLU A 238 2.30 29.13 18.52
C GLU A 238 3.28 28.84 17.37
N LEU A 239 2.77 28.34 16.25
CA LEU A 239 3.53 28.17 15.02
C LEU A 239 3.70 29.57 14.39
N THR A 240 4.89 30.16 14.55
CA THR A 240 5.25 31.46 13.94
C THR A 240 5.83 31.27 12.55
#